data_AF-A0A2T5RIX8-F1
#
_entry.id   AF-A0A2T5RIX8-F1
#
_cell.length_a   1.000
_cell.length_b   1.000
_cell.length_c   1.000
_cell.angle_alpha   90.00
_cell.angle_beta   90.00
_cell.angle_gamma   90.00
#
_symmetry.space_group_name_H-M   'P 1'
#
loop_
_entity.id
_entity.type
_entity.pdbx_description
1 polymer ?
#
loop_
_entity_poly.entity_id
_entity_poly.type
_entity_poly.pdbx_seq_one_letter_code
_entity_poly.pdbx_strand_id
1 'polypeptide(L)'
;MNEEKHILGKGYFSIVFLKNDNGSKYAVKKLKRKFLKNREYTHRFKREYEIMKDFNESCYTVSVYNFNEEEYSFEMELADCTLEEYIKEKNDEISLSKKEELCEKVILGMKELHNNTIHRDLSYNNILMFNDNPKLADFGLGKDLTQIYSYETKFEKQVGTAHFADPIQLDNIQNANIQTEIYSLGKIIDYIFSGSIASIEHKYSSIVDNATNKNLDRRYKDISELYNAYKELKNSSYSFEPSEELEKMYKENDISTEKMYSLLIRKDAGNTMLELILSNRRIAYELLEIFSVQYNHELELLLEKLFEKIKNKKLSFPDYDEFGYIAIDLLKEINNNPSACKVLANIVNYCAYNVGRFNIQRLINENEDNKNIPYKIRIEWIE
;
A
#
# COMPACT_ATOMS: atom_id res chain seq x y z
N MET A 1 1.37 12.67 38.38
CA MET A 1 0.83 13.26 37.14
C MET A 1 -0.24 12.32 36.61
N ASN A 2 -1.36 12.82 36.08
CA ASN A 2 -2.39 11.96 35.47
C ASN A 2 -1.81 11.30 34.21
N GLU A 3 -1.38 10.03 34.33
CA GLU A 3 -0.82 9.21 33.26
C GLU A 3 -1.75 9.15 32.02
N GLU A 4 -3.05 9.39 32.19
CA GLU A 4 -4.05 9.33 31.12
C GLU A 4 -3.96 10.45 30.07
N LYS A 5 -3.37 11.62 30.38
CA LYS A 5 -3.33 12.77 29.45
C LYS A 5 -2.22 12.71 28.38
N HIS A 6 -1.39 11.66 28.39
CA HIS A 6 -0.18 11.59 27.55
C HIS A 6 0.03 10.23 26.88
N ILE A 7 -1.03 9.44 26.70
CA ILE A 7 -0.93 8.12 26.05
C ILE A 7 -0.64 8.29 24.56
N LEU A 8 0.46 7.68 24.10
CA LEU A 8 0.88 7.62 22.70
C LEU A 8 0.37 6.35 22.01
N GLY A 9 0.26 5.25 22.77
CA GLY A 9 -0.16 3.96 22.22
C GLY A 9 -0.65 2.98 23.28
N LYS A 10 -1.52 2.06 22.88
CA LYS A 10 -2.03 0.97 23.73
C LYS A 10 -1.87 -0.35 23.01
N GLY A 11 -0.94 -1.18 23.46
CA GLY A 11 -0.81 -2.57 23.02
C GLY A 11 -1.70 -3.51 23.84
N TYR A 12 -1.63 -4.82 23.58
CA TYR A 12 -2.37 -5.81 24.37
C TYR A 12 -1.89 -5.82 25.84
N PHE A 13 -0.58 -5.97 26.05
CA PHE A 13 0.03 -6.09 27.37
C PHE A 13 0.61 -4.79 27.93
N SER A 14 0.93 -3.82 27.09
CA SER A 14 1.63 -2.59 27.46
C SER A 14 0.86 -1.33 27.06
N ILE A 15 1.25 -0.21 27.67
CA ILE A 15 0.81 1.13 27.31
C ILE A 15 2.06 1.98 27.12
N VAL A 16 2.05 2.85 26.12
CA VAL A 16 3.12 3.81 25.83
C VAL A 16 2.63 5.21 26.12
N PHE A 17 3.40 6.00 26.87
CA PHE A 17 3.08 7.39 27.18
C PHE A 17 4.26 8.31 26.94
N LEU A 18 3.97 9.58 26.69
CA LEU A 18 4.95 10.64 26.58
C LEU A 18 5.44 11.03 27.98
N LYS A 19 6.76 11.00 28.17
CA LYS A 19 7.44 11.59 29.32
C LYS A 19 8.20 12.85 28.87
N ASN A 20 8.02 13.93 29.61
CA ASN A 20 8.83 15.14 29.48
C ASN A 20 9.71 15.25 30.73
N ASP A 21 11.02 15.24 30.54
CA ASP A 21 12.01 15.31 31.61
C ASP A 21 12.96 16.47 31.31
N ASN A 22 12.82 17.58 32.05
CA ASN A 22 13.64 18.78 31.92
C ASN A 22 13.82 19.29 30.47
N GLY A 23 12.76 19.23 29.66
CA GLY A 23 12.75 19.68 28.27
C GLY A 23 13.11 18.60 27.25
N SER A 24 13.63 17.44 27.69
CA SER A 24 13.81 16.26 26.84
C SER A 24 12.53 15.43 26.80
N LYS A 25 12.17 14.92 25.63
CA LYS A 25 10.96 14.10 25.44
C LYS A 25 11.33 12.65 25.16
N TYR A 26 10.65 11.74 25.83
CA TYR A 26 10.83 10.30 25.69
C TYR A 26 9.48 9.60 25.59
N ALA A 27 9.46 8.42 24.99
CA ALA A 27 8.35 7.49 25.14
C ALA A 27 8.67 6.54 26.30
N VAL A 28 7.67 6.19 27.10
CA VAL A 28 7.82 5.20 28.18
C VAL A 28 6.85 4.06 27.92
N LYS A 29 7.39 2.86 27.71
CA LYS A 29 6.61 1.63 27.59
C LYS A 29 6.46 1.03 28.97
N LYS A 30 5.22 0.74 29.39
CA LYS A 30 4.91 0.18 30.71
C LYS A 30 3.99 -1.02 30.60
N LEU A 31 4.29 -2.08 31.36
CA LEU A 31 3.45 -3.27 31.44
C LEU A 31 2.14 -2.95 32.18
N LYS A 32 0.99 -3.35 31.65
CA LYS A 32 -0.31 -3.08 32.30
C LYS A 32 -0.38 -3.83 33.63
N ARG A 33 -0.98 -3.19 34.64
CA ARG A 33 -1.12 -3.73 36.01
C ARG A 33 -1.64 -5.17 36.09
N LYS A 34 -2.58 -5.55 35.20
CA LYS A 34 -3.16 -6.90 35.17
C LYS A 34 -2.15 -8.01 34.81
N PHE A 35 -1.04 -7.69 34.15
CA PHE A 35 -0.01 -8.65 33.75
C PHE A 35 1.18 -8.72 34.70
N LEU A 36 1.34 -7.76 35.64
CA LEU A 36 2.48 -7.69 36.56
C LEU A 36 2.65 -8.93 37.45
N LYS A 37 1.55 -9.61 37.78
CA LYS A 37 1.58 -10.81 38.64
C LYS A 37 2.03 -12.08 37.90
N ASN A 38 2.06 -12.06 36.58
CA ASN A 38 2.43 -13.22 35.78
C ASN A 38 3.91 -13.12 35.39
N ARG A 39 4.72 -14.03 35.96
CA ARG A 39 6.17 -14.10 35.74
C ARG A 39 6.57 -14.26 34.28
N GLU A 40 5.73 -14.89 33.48
CA GLU A 40 6.01 -15.08 32.06
C GLU A 40 5.98 -13.73 31.32
N TYR A 41 4.95 -12.91 31.56
CA TYR A 41 4.86 -11.58 30.93
C TYR A 41 5.95 -10.63 31.44
N THR A 42 6.29 -10.65 32.72
CA THR A 42 7.35 -9.80 33.27
C THR A 42 8.73 -10.18 32.74
N HIS A 43 9.05 -11.48 32.66
CA HIS A 43 10.30 -11.94 32.03
C HIS A 43 10.36 -11.59 30.55
N ARG A 44 9.28 -11.79 29.80
CA ARG A 44 9.20 -11.43 28.38
C ARG A 44 9.41 -9.92 28.18
N PHE A 45 8.79 -9.09 29.02
CA PHE A 45 8.94 -7.63 28.97
C PHE A 45 10.36 -7.17 29.27
N LYS A 46 11.02 -7.76 30.28
CA LYS A 46 12.44 -7.47 30.58
C LYS A 46 13.37 -7.91 29.45
N ARG A 47 13.13 -9.11 28.89
CA ARG A 47 13.91 -9.64 27.75
C ARG A 47 13.78 -8.75 26.51
N GLU A 48 12.60 -8.20 26.25
CA GLU A 48 12.39 -7.23 25.17
C GLU A 48 13.29 -6.01 25.32
N TYR A 49 13.30 -5.40 26.52
CA TYR A 49 14.20 -4.30 26.83
C TYR A 49 15.68 -4.68 26.66
N GLU A 50 16.09 -5.84 27.17
CA GLU A 50 17.48 -6.32 27.07
C GLU A 50 17.93 -6.47 25.61
N ILE A 51 17.10 -7.09 24.77
CA ILE A 51 17.41 -7.23 23.34
C ILE A 51 17.45 -5.87 22.66
N MET A 52 16.46 -4.99 22.89
CA MET A 52 16.48 -3.65 22.30
C MET A 52 17.72 -2.86 22.72
N LYS A 53 18.14 -3.00 23.99
CA LYS A 53 19.32 -2.32 24.51
C LYS A 53 20.61 -2.78 23.82
N ASP A 54 20.71 -4.07 23.48
CA ASP A 54 21.86 -4.61 22.74
C ASP A 54 22.01 -4.00 21.33
N PHE A 55 20.92 -3.47 20.77
CA PHE A 55 20.90 -2.78 19.47
C PHE A 55 20.92 -1.25 19.58
N ASN A 56 21.19 -0.65 20.75
CA ASN A 56 21.20 0.81 20.90
C ASN A 56 22.18 1.55 19.97
N GLU A 57 23.25 0.88 19.52
CA GLU A 57 24.22 1.43 18.56
C GLU A 57 23.76 1.32 17.09
N SER A 58 22.68 0.59 16.82
CA SER A 58 22.11 0.46 15.49
C SER A 58 21.37 1.74 15.09
N CYS A 59 21.54 2.15 13.84
CA CYS A 59 20.73 3.22 13.27
C CYS A 59 19.33 2.75 12.81
N TYR A 60 19.05 1.45 12.84
CA TYR A 60 17.82 0.85 12.33
C TYR A 60 16.86 0.36 13.42
N THR A 61 17.22 0.43 14.70
CA THR A 61 16.36 0.00 15.81
C THR A 61 16.13 1.13 16.80
N VAL A 62 14.97 1.12 17.43
CA VAL A 62 14.61 2.12 18.44
C VAL A 62 15.50 1.95 19.67
N SER A 63 16.17 3.04 20.07
CA SER A 63 17.02 3.05 21.26
C SER A 63 16.19 3.09 22.55
N VAL A 64 16.57 2.25 23.52
CA VAL A 64 15.92 2.13 24.83
C VAL A 64 16.85 2.51 25.98
N TYR A 65 16.27 3.00 27.07
CA TYR A 65 16.96 3.55 28.23
C TYR A 65 16.23 3.15 29.52
N ASN A 66 16.95 3.18 30.64
CA ASN A 66 16.39 3.22 32.00
C ASN A 66 15.22 2.25 32.27
N PHE A 67 15.52 0.95 32.38
CA PHE A 67 14.52 -0.01 32.86
C PHE A 67 14.26 0.15 34.37
N ASN A 68 12.98 0.27 34.72
CA ASN A 68 12.49 0.31 36.10
C ASN A 68 11.87 -1.05 36.45
N GLU A 69 12.51 -1.78 37.37
CA GLU A 69 12.06 -3.11 37.80
C GLU A 69 10.80 -3.08 38.69
N GLU A 70 10.53 -1.98 39.39
CA GLU A 70 9.36 -1.85 40.28
C GLU A 70 8.08 -1.64 39.47
N GLU A 71 8.14 -0.75 38.48
CA GLU A 71 6.99 -0.38 37.65
C GLU A 71 6.87 -1.22 36.36
N TYR A 72 7.88 -2.06 36.06
CA TYR A 72 8.03 -2.76 34.79
C TYR A 72 7.79 -1.81 33.60
N SER A 73 8.67 -0.82 33.52
CA SER A 73 8.68 0.17 32.43
C SER A 73 10.09 0.47 31.97
N PHE A 74 10.24 0.89 30.73
CA PHE A 74 11.49 1.44 30.22
C PHE A 74 11.24 2.65 29.34
N GLU A 75 12.24 3.51 29.26
CA GLU A 75 12.26 4.71 28.43
C GLU A 75 12.78 4.34 27.04
N MET A 76 12.35 5.06 26.01
CA MET A 76 12.84 4.92 24.65
C MET A 76 12.76 6.25 23.93
N GLU A 77 13.54 6.39 22.85
CA GLU A 77 13.47 7.58 22.01
C GLU A 77 12.03 7.80 21.50
N LEU A 78 11.62 9.07 21.42
CA LEU A 78 10.28 9.44 20.97
C LEU A 78 10.26 9.53 19.44
N ALA A 79 9.48 8.66 18.80
CA ALA A 79 9.22 8.71 17.36
C ALA A 79 8.27 9.84 16.98
N ASP A 80 8.36 10.29 15.72
CA ASP A 80 7.44 11.26 15.13
C ASP A 80 6.07 10.62 14.90
N CYS A 81 6.05 9.43 14.30
CA CYS A 81 4.86 8.63 14.03
C CYS A 81 5.23 7.16 13.71
N THR A 82 4.24 6.32 13.45
CA THR A 82 4.42 4.98 12.88
C THR A 82 4.61 5.03 11.36
N LEU A 83 5.14 3.96 10.75
CA LEU A 83 5.17 3.82 9.29
C LEU A 83 3.75 3.82 8.70
N GLU A 84 2.74 3.35 9.45
CA GLU A 84 1.33 3.47 9.03
C GLU A 84 0.97 4.91 8.71
N GLU A 85 1.15 5.77 9.72
CA GLU A 85 0.75 7.18 9.72
C GLU A 85 1.58 7.92 8.67
N TYR A 86 2.88 7.64 8.61
CA TYR A 86 3.79 8.21 7.63
C TYR A 86 3.34 7.97 6.18
N ILE A 87 3.06 6.70 5.84
CA ILE A 87 2.61 6.35 4.49
C ILE A 87 1.21 6.90 4.25
N LYS A 88 0.27 6.77 5.19
CA LYS A 88 -1.10 7.30 5.01
C LYS A 88 -1.14 8.81 4.78
N GLU A 89 -0.31 9.58 5.48
CA GLU A 89 -0.28 11.03 5.36
C GLU A 89 0.47 11.50 4.10
N LYS A 90 1.56 10.81 3.72
CA LYS A 90 2.48 11.29 2.68
C LYS A 90 2.53 10.45 1.40
N ASN A 91 1.75 9.37 1.26
CA ASN A 91 1.95 8.36 0.19
C ASN A 91 2.19 8.96 -1.21
N ASP A 92 1.43 10.00 -1.55
CA ASP A 92 1.48 10.66 -2.87
C ASP A 92 2.64 11.63 -3.07
N GLU A 93 3.26 12.05 -1.96
CA GLU A 93 4.39 12.98 -1.93
C GLU A 93 5.73 12.24 -1.84
N ILE A 94 5.71 10.97 -1.40
CA ILE A 94 6.93 10.17 -1.28
C ILE A 94 7.40 9.73 -2.66
N SER A 95 8.54 10.26 -3.07
CA SER A 95 9.19 9.86 -4.33
C SER A 95 9.56 8.38 -4.33
N LEU A 96 9.68 7.78 -5.53
CA LEU A 96 10.13 6.39 -5.68
C LEU A 96 11.47 6.16 -4.96
N SER A 97 12.44 7.06 -5.12
CA SER A 97 13.74 6.98 -4.45
C SER A 97 13.60 6.97 -2.93
N LYS A 98 12.65 7.72 -2.36
CA LYS A 98 12.42 7.72 -0.92
C LYS A 98 11.76 6.41 -0.47
N LYS A 99 10.76 5.89 -1.20
CA LYS A 99 10.20 4.55 -0.94
C LYS A 99 11.28 3.47 -0.96
N GLU A 100 12.18 3.55 -1.94
CA GLU A 100 13.30 2.63 -2.05
C GLU A 100 14.31 2.75 -0.88
N GLU A 101 14.52 3.95 -0.36
CA GLU A 101 15.34 4.20 0.83
C GLU A 101 14.70 3.64 2.10
N LEU A 102 13.38 3.83 2.27
CA LEU A 102 12.62 3.29 3.41
C LEU A 102 12.72 1.76 3.45
N CYS A 103 12.42 1.10 2.32
CA CYS A 103 12.54 -0.36 2.18
C CYS A 103 13.95 -0.84 2.49
N GLU A 104 14.98 -0.18 1.92
CA GLU A 104 16.37 -0.56 2.16
C GLU A 104 16.74 -0.51 3.65
N LYS A 105 16.34 0.55 4.37
CA LYS A 105 16.60 0.68 5.81
C LYS A 105 15.89 -0.38 6.64
N VAL A 106 14.64 -0.72 6.29
CA VAL A 106 13.90 -1.79 6.97
C VAL A 106 14.56 -3.15 6.73
N ILE A 107 14.96 -3.46 5.48
CA ILE A 107 15.65 -4.71 5.14
C ILE A 107 16.98 -4.82 5.89
N LEU A 108 17.76 -3.73 5.96
CA LEU A 108 19.03 -3.68 6.68
C LEU A 108 18.83 -3.86 8.20
N GLY A 109 17.83 -3.21 8.80
CA GLY A 109 17.48 -3.42 10.20
C GLY A 109 17.12 -4.87 10.50
N MET A 110 16.30 -5.49 9.64
CA MET A 110 15.94 -6.91 9.80
C MET A 110 17.15 -7.83 9.64
N LYS A 111 18.05 -7.51 8.71
CA LYS A 111 19.31 -8.25 8.52
C LYS A 111 20.20 -8.17 9.75
N GLU A 112 20.29 -7.02 10.40
CA GLU A 112 21.04 -6.85 11.65
C GLU A 112 20.41 -7.63 12.80
N LEU A 113 19.08 -7.53 12.96
CA LEU A 113 18.32 -8.20 14.01
C LEU A 113 18.42 -9.73 13.93
N HIS A 114 18.34 -10.29 12.72
CA HIS A 114 18.26 -11.73 12.49
C HIS A 114 19.48 -12.52 12.98
N ASN A 115 20.64 -11.88 13.12
CA ASN A 115 21.82 -12.54 13.68
C ASN A 115 21.63 -12.95 15.15
N ASN A 116 20.72 -12.30 15.87
CA ASN A 116 20.50 -12.50 17.31
C ASN A 116 19.10 -13.03 17.64
N THR A 117 18.05 -12.63 16.89
CA THR A 117 16.66 -12.99 17.19
C THR A 117 15.72 -12.90 15.99
N ILE A 118 14.56 -13.55 16.11
CA ILE A 118 13.41 -13.41 15.21
C ILE A 118 12.46 -12.36 15.80
N HIS A 119 11.92 -11.46 14.96
CA HIS A 119 11.07 -10.37 15.43
C HIS A 119 9.66 -10.82 15.84
N ARG A 120 9.05 -11.73 15.06
CA ARG A 120 7.72 -12.34 15.23
C ARG A 120 6.51 -11.42 15.16
N ASP A 121 6.70 -10.13 14.91
CA ASP A 121 5.59 -9.19 14.78
C ASP A 121 5.97 -8.01 13.89
N LEU A 122 6.74 -8.27 12.84
CA LEU A 122 7.11 -7.23 11.90
C LEU A 122 5.84 -6.75 11.18
N SER A 123 5.46 -5.51 11.43
CA SER A 123 4.32 -4.84 10.80
C SER A 123 4.60 -3.33 10.72
N TYR A 124 3.85 -2.59 9.91
CA TYR A 124 4.03 -1.15 9.78
C TYR A 124 3.81 -0.40 11.12
N ASN A 125 3.06 -1.00 12.07
CA ASN A 125 2.80 -0.42 13.38
C ASN A 125 4.04 -0.49 14.30
N ASN A 126 4.94 -1.44 14.02
CA ASN A 126 6.16 -1.67 14.78
C ASN A 126 7.41 -1.13 14.06
N ILE A 127 7.20 -0.35 13.00
CA ILE A 127 8.23 0.45 12.35
C ILE A 127 7.91 1.90 12.66
N LEU A 128 8.81 2.58 13.36
CA LEU A 128 8.64 3.96 13.82
C LEU A 128 9.49 4.92 12.99
N MET A 129 8.98 6.12 12.76
CA MET A 129 9.62 7.13 11.93
C MET A 129 10.32 8.19 12.78
N PHE A 130 11.55 8.52 12.38
CA PHE A 130 12.40 9.53 13.01
C PHE A 130 13.03 10.39 11.92
N ASN A 131 12.56 11.63 11.76
CA ASN A 131 13.05 12.55 10.73
C ASN A 131 13.09 11.89 9.33
N ASP A 132 11.96 11.29 8.91
CA ASP A 132 11.84 10.52 7.66
C ASP A 132 12.71 9.24 7.57
N ASN A 133 13.20 8.70 8.69
CA ASN A 133 13.94 7.43 8.76
C ASN A 133 13.16 6.35 9.52
N PRO A 134 13.01 5.13 8.97
CA PRO A 134 12.34 4.05 9.67
C PRO A 134 13.30 3.36 10.65
N LYS A 135 12.79 3.01 11.83
CA LYS A 135 13.45 2.17 12.82
C LYS A 135 12.51 1.07 13.32
N LEU A 136 13.04 -0.13 13.52
CA LEU A 136 12.33 -1.28 14.08
C LEU A 136 12.09 -1.09 15.59
N ALA A 137 10.89 -1.46 16.05
CA ALA A 137 10.48 -1.41 17.44
C ALA A 137 9.71 -2.69 17.83
N ASP A 138 9.48 -2.89 19.13
CA ASP A 138 8.60 -3.95 19.66
C ASP A 138 8.96 -5.37 19.19
N PHE A 139 10.15 -5.84 19.56
CA PHE A 139 10.59 -7.22 19.28
C PHE A 139 9.67 -8.19 20.02
N GLY A 140 8.83 -8.89 19.26
CA GLY A 140 7.65 -9.68 19.66
C GLY A 140 7.92 -10.93 20.50
N LEU A 141 8.87 -10.85 21.42
CA LEU A 141 9.28 -11.90 22.36
C LEU A 141 8.19 -12.26 23.37
N GLY A 142 7.10 -11.48 23.41
CA GLY A 142 6.03 -11.58 24.38
C GLY A 142 4.68 -12.11 23.88
N LYS A 143 4.45 -12.17 22.56
CA LYS A 143 3.10 -12.33 22.00
C LYS A 143 2.77 -13.81 21.85
N ASP A 144 1.79 -14.28 22.61
CA ASP A 144 1.08 -15.53 22.26
C ASP A 144 0.04 -15.14 21.21
N LEU A 145 0.44 -15.17 19.93
CA LEU A 145 -0.41 -14.70 18.83
C LEU A 145 -1.74 -15.46 18.78
N THR A 146 -1.78 -16.70 19.28
CA THR A 146 -3.01 -17.52 19.42
C THR A 146 -4.09 -16.83 20.26
N GLN A 147 -3.70 -16.07 21.30
CA GLN A 147 -4.64 -15.34 22.16
C GLN A 147 -4.99 -13.96 21.58
N ILE A 148 -4.09 -13.37 20.78
CA ILE A 148 -4.29 -12.07 20.13
C ILE A 148 -5.25 -12.19 18.94
N TYR A 149 -5.18 -13.30 18.20
CA TYR A 149 -6.00 -13.56 17.01
C TYR A 149 -7.18 -14.51 17.26
N SER A 150 -7.48 -14.85 18.52
CA SER A 150 -8.72 -15.58 18.85
C SER A 150 -9.96 -14.77 18.42
N TYR A 151 -11.04 -15.46 18.05
CA TYR A 151 -12.25 -14.93 17.40
C TYR A 151 -12.94 -13.72 18.09
N GLU A 152 -12.54 -13.34 19.31
CA GLU A 152 -13.17 -12.28 20.10
C GLU A 152 -12.52 -10.88 19.97
N THR A 153 -11.37 -10.71 19.30
CA THR A 153 -10.69 -9.40 19.18
C THR A 153 -11.05 -8.64 17.89
N LYS A 154 -12.33 -8.28 17.73
CA LYS A 154 -12.83 -7.35 16.69
C LYS A 154 -12.49 -5.88 16.99
N PHE A 155 -11.21 -5.51 17.01
CA PHE A 155 -10.80 -4.11 16.95
C PHE A 155 -9.92 -3.86 15.73
N GLU A 156 -10.30 -2.85 14.94
CA GLU A 156 -9.74 -2.48 13.62
C GLU A 156 -8.20 -2.41 13.56
N LYS A 157 -7.51 -2.16 14.68
CA LYS A 157 -6.04 -2.16 14.76
C LYS A 157 -5.37 -3.54 14.68
N GLN A 158 -6.05 -4.63 15.08
CA GLN A 158 -5.44 -5.98 15.08
C GLN A 158 -5.69 -6.74 13.76
N VAL A 159 -6.72 -6.36 13.00
CA VAL A 159 -6.97 -6.88 11.65
C VAL A 159 -5.85 -6.45 10.69
N GLY A 160 -5.35 -5.20 10.83
CA GLY A 160 -4.25 -4.68 10.02
C GLY A 160 -2.93 -5.43 10.22
N THR A 161 -2.56 -5.77 11.46
CA THR A 161 -1.32 -6.51 11.76
C THR A 161 -1.34 -7.95 11.24
N ALA A 162 -2.49 -8.62 11.26
CA ALA A 162 -2.61 -10.00 10.78
C ALA A 162 -2.24 -10.17 9.30
N HIS A 163 -2.41 -9.12 8.48
CA HIS A 163 -2.04 -9.16 7.06
C HIS A 163 -0.53 -9.38 6.83
N PHE A 164 0.31 -8.92 7.77
CA PHE A 164 1.77 -9.02 7.69
C PHE A 164 2.27 -10.37 8.20
N ALA A 165 1.51 -11.06 9.04
CA ALA A 165 1.93 -12.32 9.61
C ALA A 165 1.84 -13.46 8.58
N ASP A 166 2.88 -14.29 8.55
CA ASP A 166 2.90 -15.49 7.71
C ASP A 166 1.82 -16.50 8.15
N PRO A 167 1.10 -17.16 7.22
CA PRO A 167 0.11 -18.18 7.56
C PRO A 167 0.64 -19.33 8.45
N ILE A 168 1.91 -19.76 8.27
CA ILE A 168 2.56 -20.78 9.10
C ILE A 168 2.75 -20.28 10.52
N GLN A 169 3.11 -19.01 10.67
CA GLN A 169 3.25 -18.37 11.98
C GLN A 169 1.89 -18.16 12.66
N LEU A 170 0.84 -17.85 11.89
CA LEU A 170 -0.53 -17.69 12.40
C LEU A 170 -1.10 -19.03 12.89
N ASP A 171 -0.79 -20.13 12.22
CA ASP A 171 -1.16 -21.48 12.67
C ASP A 171 -0.47 -21.86 13.98
N ASN A 172 0.85 -21.67 14.05
CA ASN A 172 1.60 -21.86 15.29
C ASN A 172 2.82 -20.95 15.34
N ILE A 173 2.84 -20.03 16.31
CA ILE A 173 3.92 -19.05 16.47
C ILE A 173 5.30 -19.70 16.71
N GLN A 174 5.34 -20.92 17.24
CA GLN A 174 6.60 -21.65 17.44
C GLN A 174 7.27 -22.05 16.12
N ASN A 175 6.51 -22.06 15.01
CA ASN A 175 7.05 -22.31 13.67
C ASN A 175 7.66 -21.07 13.03
N ALA A 176 7.62 -19.91 13.70
CA ALA A 176 8.26 -18.69 13.20
C ALA A 176 9.76 -18.91 12.98
N ASN A 177 10.21 -18.59 11.77
CA ASN A 177 11.57 -18.77 11.30
C ASN A 177 11.95 -17.63 10.35
N ILE A 178 13.13 -17.71 9.74
CA ILE A 178 13.60 -16.65 8.83
C ILE A 178 12.69 -16.46 7.61
N GLN A 179 12.11 -17.52 7.07
CA GLN A 179 11.22 -17.45 5.91
C GLN A 179 9.84 -16.88 6.26
N THR A 180 9.40 -16.96 7.52
CA THR A 180 8.19 -16.26 7.99
C THR A 180 8.47 -14.76 8.19
N GLU A 181 9.68 -14.37 8.62
CA GLU A 181 10.09 -12.96 8.67
C GLU A 181 10.22 -12.35 7.26
N ILE A 182 10.73 -13.13 6.31
CA ILE A 182 10.81 -12.74 4.89
C ILE A 182 9.41 -12.49 4.32
N TYR A 183 8.42 -13.30 4.67
CA TYR A 183 7.03 -13.04 4.29
C TYR A 183 6.56 -11.68 4.81
N SER A 184 6.72 -11.42 6.10
CA SER A 184 6.33 -10.15 6.72
C SER A 184 7.05 -8.97 6.09
N LEU A 185 8.35 -9.11 5.80
CA LEU A 185 9.17 -8.11 5.12
C LEU A 185 8.67 -7.85 3.69
N GLY A 186 8.28 -8.90 2.95
CA GLY A 186 7.65 -8.78 1.64
C GLY A 186 6.36 -7.96 1.69
N LYS A 187 5.51 -8.20 2.70
CA LYS A 187 4.29 -7.41 2.94
C LYS A 187 4.58 -5.96 3.31
N ILE A 188 5.65 -5.67 4.06
CA ILE A 188 6.07 -4.29 4.32
C ILE A 188 6.55 -3.59 3.06
N ILE A 189 7.33 -4.27 2.22
CA ILE A 189 7.77 -3.73 0.93
C ILE A 189 6.54 -3.38 0.08
N ASP A 190 5.59 -4.31 -0.06
CA ASP A 190 4.33 -4.09 -0.78
C ASP A 190 3.57 -2.88 -0.25
N TYR A 191 3.42 -2.77 1.08
CA TYR A 191 2.76 -1.65 1.73
C TYR A 191 3.45 -0.30 1.46
N ILE A 192 4.79 -0.25 1.51
CA ILE A 192 5.54 0.99 1.23
C ILE A 192 5.33 1.47 -0.21
N PHE A 193 5.27 0.54 -1.17
CA PHE A 193 5.09 0.89 -2.59
C PHE A 193 3.64 1.19 -2.96
N SER A 194 2.70 0.37 -2.52
CA SER A 194 1.27 0.52 -2.82
C SER A 194 0.60 1.60 -1.97
N GLY A 195 1.10 1.84 -0.76
CA GLY A 195 0.46 2.69 0.25
C GLY A 195 -0.80 2.08 0.85
N SER A 196 -1.05 0.80 0.61
CA SER A 196 -2.27 0.12 1.03
C SER A 196 -1.98 -1.34 1.39
N ILE A 197 -2.93 -1.97 2.08
CA ILE A 197 -2.88 -3.39 2.40
C ILE A 197 -3.39 -4.25 1.24
N ALA A 198 -4.07 -3.65 0.26
CA ALA A 198 -4.38 -4.30 -0.99
C ALA A 198 -3.10 -4.35 -1.82
N SER A 199 -2.68 -5.55 -2.19
CA SER A 199 -1.51 -5.75 -3.04
C SER A 199 -1.81 -5.16 -4.41
N ILE A 200 -0.93 -4.27 -4.85
CA ILE A 200 -1.05 -3.59 -6.14
C ILE A 200 0.29 -3.79 -6.83
N GLU A 201 0.24 -4.28 -8.07
CA GLU A 201 1.43 -4.44 -8.91
C GLU A 201 2.28 -3.17 -9.00
N HIS A 202 3.59 -3.34 -8.84
CA HIS A 202 4.59 -2.29 -8.75
C HIS A 202 5.99 -2.84 -9.11
N LYS A 203 7.00 -1.97 -9.24
CA LYS A 203 8.39 -2.34 -9.60
C LYS A 203 8.93 -3.56 -8.85
N TYR A 204 8.62 -3.68 -7.56
CA TYR A 204 9.14 -4.72 -6.68
C TYR A 204 8.21 -5.92 -6.50
N SER A 205 7.17 -6.10 -7.31
CA SER A 205 6.16 -7.15 -7.08
C SER A 205 6.73 -8.55 -7.19
N SER A 206 7.70 -8.78 -8.09
CA SER A 206 8.44 -10.05 -8.14
C SER A 206 9.19 -10.37 -6.84
N ILE A 207 9.69 -9.34 -6.13
CA ILE A 207 10.30 -9.51 -4.81
C ILE A 207 9.24 -9.93 -3.79
N VAL A 208 8.08 -9.28 -3.81
CA VAL A 208 6.94 -9.58 -2.93
C VAL A 208 6.42 -11.00 -3.18
N ASP A 209 6.25 -11.40 -4.45
CA ASP A 209 5.75 -12.72 -4.85
C ASP A 209 6.67 -13.85 -4.39
N ASN A 210 7.99 -13.66 -4.54
CA ASN A 210 8.97 -14.60 -4.04
C ASN A 210 8.95 -14.63 -2.50
N ALA A 211 8.96 -13.47 -1.83
CA ALA A 211 8.96 -13.40 -0.38
C ALA A 211 7.69 -14.01 0.26
N THR A 212 6.54 -13.84 -0.39
CA THR A 212 5.23 -14.27 0.12
C THR A 212 4.73 -15.59 -0.48
N ASN A 213 5.59 -16.30 -1.23
CA ASN A 213 5.19 -17.51 -1.94
C ASN A 213 4.60 -18.57 -1.00
N LYS A 214 3.53 -19.26 -1.41
CA LYS A 214 2.97 -20.36 -0.62
C LYS A 214 3.93 -21.55 -0.51
N ASN A 215 4.78 -21.75 -1.51
CA ASN A 215 5.84 -22.74 -1.47
C ASN A 215 7.10 -22.14 -0.85
N LEU A 216 7.51 -22.64 0.32
CA LEU A 216 8.71 -22.19 1.03
C LEU A 216 10.00 -22.34 0.22
N ASP A 217 10.09 -23.31 -0.68
CA ASP A 217 11.28 -23.52 -1.54
C ASP A 217 11.44 -22.41 -2.59
N ARG A 218 10.37 -21.65 -2.87
CA ARG A 218 10.37 -20.51 -3.78
C ARG A 218 10.62 -19.18 -3.07
N ARG A 219 10.62 -19.18 -1.73
CA ARG A 219 10.97 -17.99 -0.95
C ARG A 219 12.48 -17.82 -0.89
N TYR A 220 12.89 -16.59 -0.66
CA TYR A 220 14.26 -16.30 -0.26
C TYR A 220 14.63 -17.13 0.98
N LYS A 221 15.85 -17.66 1.01
CA LYS A 221 16.37 -18.50 2.09
C LYS A 221 16.73 -17.69 3.32
N ASP A 222 17.21 -16.48 3.10
CA ASP A 222 17.58 -15.53 4.14
C ASP A 222 17.38 -14.07 3.68
N ILE A 223 17.52 -13.13 4.62
CA ILE A 223 17.33 -11.70 4.34
C ILE A 223 18.41 -11.16 3.39
N SER A 224 19.61 -11.76 3.35
CA SER A 224 20.67 -11.31 2.43
C SER A 224 20.32 -11.63 0.98
N GLU A 225 19.71 -12.79 0.71
CA GLU A 225 19.21 -13.14 -0.62
C GLU A 225 18.14 -12.15 -1.10
N LEU A 226 17.14 -11.85 -0.24
CA LEU A 226 16.14 -10.84 -0.53
C LEU A 226 16.78 -9.47 -0.78
N TYR A 227 17.72 -9.05 0.06
CA TYR A 227 18.40 -7.76 -0.08
C TYR A 227 19.18 -7.64 -1.39
N ASN A 228 19.84 -8.72 -1.82
CA ASN A 228 20.56 -8.72 -3.09
C ASN A 228 19.60 -8.58 -4.28
N ALA A 229 18.52 -9.37 -4.31
CA ALA A 229 17.49 -9.26 -5.36
C ALA A 229 16.86 -7.86 -5.39
N TYR A 230 16.57 -7.29 -4.22
CA TYR A 230 16.08 -5.92 -4.07
C TYR A 230 17.06 -4.89 -4.65
N LYS A 231 18.35 -5.01 -4.35
CA LYS A 231 19.40 -4.11 -4.87
C LYS A 231 19.58 -4.22 -6.38
N GLU A 232 19.54 -5.43 -6.92
CA GLU A 232 19.64 -5.66 -8.36
C GLU A 232 18.50 -4.95 -9.08
N LEU A 233 17.27 -5.12 -8.60
CA LEU A 233 16.09 -4.48 -9.18
C LEU A 233 16.09 -2.96 -8.99
N LYS A 234 16.55 -2.47 -7.84
CA LYS A 234 16.77 -1.04 -7.57
C LYS A 234 17.72 -0.41 -8.60
N ASN A 235 18.84 -1.07 -8.88
CA ASN A 235 19.87 -0.59 -9.81
C ASN A 235 19.56 -0.86 -11.27
N SER A 236 18.56 -1.70 -11.56
CA SER A 236 18.15 -1.97 -12.93
C SER A 236 17.49 -0.74 -13.56
N SER A 237 17.58 -0.63 -14.89
CA SER A 237 16.83 0.37 -15.66
C SER A 237 15.33 0.04 -15.78
N TYR A 238 14.86 -1.03 -15.13
CA TYR A 238 13.46 -1.42 -15.15
C TYR A 238 12.64 -0.43 -14.33
N SER A 239 11.79 0.32 -15.02
CA SER A 239 10.65 1.01 -14.44
C SER A 239 9.41 0.16 -14.64
N PHE A 240 8.58 0.08 -13.61
CA PHE A 240 7.28 -0.53 -13.75
C PHE A 240 6.29 0.53 -14.20
N GLU A 241 5.83 0.40 -15.43
CA GLU A 241 4.80 1.25 -16.02
C GLU A 241 3.51 0.41 -16.17
N PRO A 242 2.43 0.71 -15.42
CA PRO A 242 1.19 -0.06 -15.48
C PRO A 242 0.59 -0.17 -16.89
N SER A 243 0.75 0.87 -17.71
CA SER A 243 0.27 0.90 -19.10
C SER A 243 1.02 -0.11 -19.98
N GLU A 244 2.34 -0.18 -19.86
CA GLU A 244 3.17 -1.16 -20.56
C GLU A 244 2.89 -2.60 -20.10
N GLU A 245 2.68 -2.81 -18.80
CA GLU A 245 2.32 -4.12 -18.25
C GLU A 245 0.96 -4.60 -18.78
N LEU A 246 -0.05 -3.71 -18.82
CA LEU A 246 -1.35 -4.01 -19.44
C LEU A 246 -1.21 -4.38 -20.92
N GLU A 247 -0.39 -3.65 -21.69
CA GLU A 247 -0.14 -3.99 -23.09
C GLU A 247 0.53 -5.36 -23.23
N LYS A 248 1.50 -5.66 -22.38
CA LYS A 248 2.22 -6.93 -22.39
C LYS A 248 1.27 -8.09 -22.09
N MET A 249 0.45 -7.97 -21.04
CA MET A 249 -0.57 -8.96 -20.68
C MET A 249 -1.50 -9.28 -21.87
N TYR A 250 -1.97 -8.25 -22.57
CA TYR A 250 -2.79 -8.44 -23.78
C TYR A 250 -2.03 -9.13 -24.91
N LYS A 251 -0.77 -8.77 -25.17
CA LYS A 251 0.06 -9.40 -26.20
C LYS A 251 0.35 -10.87 -25.89
N GLU A 252 0.48 -11.23 -24.61
CA GLU A 252 0.78 -12.58 -24.14
C GLU A 252 -0.49 -13.43 -23.92
N ASN A 253 -1.69 -12.87 -24.14
CA ASN A 253 -3.00 -13.47 -23.79
C ASN A 253 -3.15 -13.82 -22.30
N ASP A 254 -2.44 -13.12 -21.41
CA ASP A 254 -2.53 -13.26 -19.96
C ASP A 254 -3.57 -12.27 -19.39
N ILE A 255 -4.85 -12.49 -19.72
CA ILE A 255 -5.96 -11.59 -19.36
C ILE A 255 -6.48 -11.94 -17.95
N SER A 256 -5.61 -11.84 -16.95
CA SER A 256 -6.03 -11.95 -15.55
C SER A 256 -6.84 -10.71 -15.16
N THR A 257 -8.16 -10.87 -15.00
CA THR A 257 -9.07 -9.78 -14.61
C THR A 257 -8.72 -9.19 -13.25
N GLU A 258 -8.21 -10.02 -12.33
CA GLU A 258 -7.75 -9.57 -11.00
C GLU A 258 -6.49 -8.70 -11.10
N LYS A 259 -5.50 -9.10 -11.91
CA LYS A 259 -4.28 -8.31 -12.12
C LYS A 259 -4.60 -6.99 -12.84
N MET A 260 -5.41 -7.05 -13.90
CA MET A 260 -5.93 -5.87 -14.59
C MET A 260 -6.66 -4.92 -13.63
N TYR A 261 -7.53 -5.46 -12.79
CA TYR A 261 -8.23 -4.69 -11.76
C TYR A 261 -7.23 -4.01 -10.82
N SER A 262 -6.23 -4.74 -10.31
CA SER A 262 -5.20 -4.19 -9.41
C SER A 262 -4.44 -3.00 -10.03
N LEU A 263 -4.17 -3.04 -11.34
CA LEU A 263 -3.49 -1.95 -12.07
C LEU A 263 -4.37 -0.73 -12.28
N LEU A 264 -5.69 -0.92 -12.39
CA LEU A 264 -6.64 0.11 -12.78
C LEU A 264 -7.48 0.68 -11.63
N ILE A 265 -7.36 0.16 -10.41
CA ILE A 265 -7.93 0.80 -9.20
C ILE A 265 -6.98 1.79 -8.53
N ARG A 266 -5.72 1.82 -8.96
CA ARG A 266 -4.66 2.64 -8.39
C ARG A 266 -5.04 4.12 -8.37
N LYS A 267 -4.41 4.90 -7.50
CA LYS A 267 -4.66 6.36 -7.46
C LYS A 267 -4.25 7.03 -8.76
N ASP A 268 -3.17 6.56 -9.38
CA ASP A 268 -2.62 7.00 -10.66
C ASP A 268 -3.30 6.37 -11.88
N ALA A 269 -4.33 5.51 -11.71
CA ALA A 269 -4.96 4.78 -12.81
C ALA A 269 -5.50 5.67 -13.95
N GLY A 270 -5.85 6.93 -13.65
CA GLY A 270 -6.19 7.90 -14.69
C GLY A 270 -5.03 8.24 -15.63
N ASN A 271 -3.79 8.32 -15.13
CA ASN A 271 -2.59 8.46 -15.97
C ASN A 271 -2.31 7.18 -16.74
N THR A 272 -2.43 6.02 -16.10
CA THR A 272 -2.27 4.72 -16.75
C THR A 272 -3.20 4.57 -17.94
N MET A 273 -4.50 4.86 -17.76
CA MET A 273 -5.46 4.83 -18.86
C MET A 273 -5.18 5.88 -19.91
N LEU A 274 -4.78 7.10 -19.51
CA LEU A 274 -4.40 8.14 -20.47
C LEU A 274 -3.26 7.66 -21.37
N GLU A 275 -2.19 7.12 -20.79
CA GLU A 275 -1.03 6.61 -21.54
C GLU A 275 -1.41 5.45 -22.43
N LEU A 276 -2.22 4.51 -21.92
CA LEU A 276 -2.65 3.34 -22.67
C LEU A 276 -3.56 3.68 -23.85
N ILE A 277 -4.42 4.69 -23.72
CA ILE A 277 -5.24 5.18 -24.85
C ILE A 277 -4.34 5.75 -25.94
N LEU A 278 -3.30 6.50 -25.57
CA LEU A 278 -2.38 7.14 -26.51
C LEU A 278 -1.43 6.14 -27.17
N SER A 279 -1.00 5.10 -26.45
CA SER A 279 -0.12 4.07 -27.00
C SER A 279 -0.89 3.01 -27.78
N ASN A 280 -2.05 2.59 -27.29
CA ASN A 280 -2.85 1.51 -27.86
C ASN A 280 -4.35 1.63 -27.53
N ARG A 281 -5.05 2.50 -28.27
CA ARG A 281 -6.51 2.72 -28.17
C ARG A 281 -7.32 1.43 -28.12
N ARG A 282 -6.95 0.41 -28.89
CA ARG A 282 -7.69 -0.86 -28.95
C ARG A 282 -7.68 -1.60 -27.62
N ILE A 283 -6.49 -1.76 -27.01
CA ILE A 283 -6.36 -2.42 -25.70
C ILE A 283 -7.12 -1.61 -24.64
N ALA A 284 -6.99 -0.28 -24.65
CA ALA A 284 -7.71 0.59 -23.73
C ALA A 284 -9.24 0.43 -23.84
N TYR A 285 -9.78 0.32 -25.05
CA TYR A 285 -11.21 0.09 -25.27
C TYR A 285 -11.65 -1.27 -24.72
N GLU A 286 -10.95 -2.36 -25.07
CA GLU A 286 -11.28 -3.71 -24.61
C GLU A 286 -11.25 -3.80 -23.07
N LEU A 287 -10.31 -3.11 -22.41
CA LEU A 287 -10.22 -3.00 -20.96
C LEU A 287 -11.43 -2.28 -20.33
N LEU A 288 -11.79 -1.12 -20.88
CA LEU A 288 -12.94 -0.34 -20.40
C LEU A 288 -14.25 -1.09 -20.61
N GLU A 289 -14.37 -1.87 -21.68
CA GLU A 289 -15.49 -2.76 -21.93
C GLU A 289 -15.58 -3.86 -20.86
N ILE A 290 -14.47 -4.55 -20.53
CA ILE A 290 -14.45 -5.55 -19.44
C ILE A 290 -14.85 -4.92 -18.11
N PHE A 291 -14.32 -3.72 -17.79
CA PHE A 291 -14.69 -2.97 -16.59
C PHE A 291 -16.18 -2.62 -16.55
N SER A 292 -16.77 -2.25 -17.69
CA SER A 292 -18.21 -1.96 -17.77
C SER A 292 -19.10 -3.15 -17.45
N VAL A 293 -18.61 -4.37 -17.70
CA VAL A 293 -19.35 -5.60 -17.43
C VAL A 293 -19.12 -6.07 -15.99
N GLN A 294 -17.87 -6.06 -15.53
CA GLN A 294 -17.47 -6.72 -14.27
C GLN A 294 -17.32 -5.77 -13.06
N TYR A 295 -17.00 -4.51 -13.30
CA TYR A 295 -16.59 -3.53 -12.28
C TYR A 295 -17.27 -2.18 -12.49
N ASN A 296 -18.61 -2.20 -12.55
CA ASN A 296 -19.42 -1.04 -12.92
C ASN A 296 -19.16 0.19 -12.03
N HIS A 297 -18.99 0.01 -10.72
CA HIS A 297 -18.75 1.13 -9.82
C HIS A 297 -17.35 1.72 -10.03
N GLU A 298 -16.35 0.87 -10.21
CA GLU A 298 -14.96 1.28 -10.41
C GLU A 298 -14.72 1.89 -11.78
N LEU A 299 -15.50 1.52 -12.79
CA LEU A 299 -15.46 2.15 -14.10
C LEU A 299 -15.72 3.65 -14.01
N GLU A 300 -16.76 4.07 -13.27
CA GLU A 300 -17.07 5.48 -13.06
C GLU A 300 -15.86 6.22 -12.49
N LEU A 301 -15.30 5.72 -11.38
CA LEU A 301 -14.14 6.31 -10.71
C LEU A 301 -12.90 6.37 -11.63
N LEU A 302 -12.67 5.33 -12.44
CA LEU A 302 -11.57 5.30 -13.40
C LEU A 302 -11.74 6.36 -14.49
N LEU A 303 -12.95 6.49 -15.04
CA LEU A 303 -13.28 7.49 -16.05
C LEU A 303 -13.18 8.92 -15.49
N GLU A 304 -13.58 9.15 -14.24
CA GLU A 304 -13.43 10.44 -13.58
C GLU A 304 -11.96 10.82 -13.44
N LYS A 305 -11.13 9.89 -12.94
CA LYS A 305 -9.67 10.08 -12.84
C LYS A 305 -9.06 10.35 -14.20
N LEU A 306 -9.42 9.58 -15.23
CA LEU A 306 -8.97 9.79 -16.61
C LEU A 306 -9.36 11.19 -17.10
N PHE A 307 -10.62 11.60 -16.90
CA PHE A 307 -11.10 12.89 -17.36
C PHE A 307 -10.38 14.06 -16.68
N GLU A 308 -10.09 13.95 -15.38
CA GLU A 308 -9.23 14.92 -14.70
C GLU A 308 -7.84 15.03 -15.34
N LYS A 309 -7.23 13.91 -15.75
CA LYS A 309 -5.92 13.94 -16.43
C LYS A 309 -6.00 14.57 -17.82
N ILE A 310 -7.05 14.26 -18.60
CA ILE A 310 -7.30 14.85 -19.91
C ILE A 310 -7.39 16.38 -19.81
N LYS A 311 -8.14 16.90 -18.83
CA LYS A 311 -8.30 18.36 -18.63
C LYS A 311 -7.01 19.09 -18.25
N ASN A 312 -6.13 18.40 -17.51
CA ASN A 312 -4.95 19.02 -16.91
C ASN A 312 -3.68 18.85 -17.76
N LYS A 313 -3.68 17.98 -18.76
CA LYS A 313 -2.50 17.68 -19.59
C LYS A 313 -2.63 18.40 -20.94
N LYS A 314 -1.55 19.05 -21.38
CA LYS A 314 -1.48 19.64 -22.73
C LYS A 314 -1.15 18.54 -23.74
N LEU A 315 -2.17 18.02 -24.40
CA LEU A 315 -2.06 16.97 -25.42
C LEU A 315 -2.13 17.56 -26.83
N SER A 316 -1.66 16.79 -27.82
CA SER A 316 -1.81 17.20 -29.22
C SER A 316 -3.29 17.13 -29.63
N PHE A 317 -3.67 17.81 -30.71
CA PHE A 317 -5.04 17.65 -31.20
C PHE A 317 -5.35 16.18 -31.48
N PRO A 318 -4.61 15.41 -32.31
CA PRO A 318 -4.91 13.99 -32.56
C PRO A 318 -5.18 13.16 -31.30
N ASP A 319 -4.44 13.40 -30.22
CA ASP A 319 -4.67 12.75 -28.93
C ASP A 319 -6.08 12.98 -28.38
N TYR A 320 -6.61 14.22 -28.47
CA TYR A 320 -7.99 14.53 -28.09
C TYR A 320 -9.05 13.84 -28.96
N ASP A 321 -8.73 13.51 -30.22
CA ASP A 321 -9.64 12.69 -31.02
C ASP A 321 -9.70 11.26 -30.48
N GLU A 322 -8.58 10.67 -30.06
CA GLU A 322 -8.53 9.31 -29.53
C GLU A 322 -9.43 9.14 -28.29
N PHE A 323 -9.42 10.11 -27.36
CA PHE A 323 -10.33 10.10 -26.20
C PHE A 323 -11.80 10.26 -26.60
N GLY A 324 -12.08 11.15 -27.56
CA GLY A 324 -13.43 11.35 -28.08
C GLY A 324 -13.99 10.10 -28.77
N TYR A 325 -13.17 9.40 -29.55
CA TYR A 325 -13.56 8.16 -30.22
C TYR A 325 -13.88 7.06 -29.22
N ILE A 326 -12.98 6.80 -28.25
CA ILE A 326 -13.25 5.80 -27.20
C ILE A 326 -14.54 6.13 -26.44
N ALA A 327 -14.73 7.40 -26.05
CA ALA A 327 -15.88 7.77 -25.26
C ALA A 327 -17.20 7.60 -26.04
N ILE A 328 -17.22 7.96 -27.32
CA ILE A 328 -18.39 7.73 -28.19
C ILE A 328 -18.66 6.24 -28.39
N ASP A 329 -17.63 5.42 -28.60
CA ASP A 329 -17.81 3.99 -28.83
C ASP A 329 -18.31 3.28 -27.56
N LEU A 330 -17.74 3.61 -26.39
CA LEU A 330 -18.24 3.07 -25.11
C LEU A 330 -19.66 3.52 -24.80
N LEU A 331 -20.07 4.75 -25.16
CA LEU A 331 -21.45 5.22 -24.95
C LEU A 331 -22.49 4.43 -25.75
N LYS A 332 -22.09 3.76 -26.85
CA LYS A 332 -22.99 2.90 -27.64
C LYS A 332 -23.23 1.57 -26.95
N GLU A 333 -22.22 1.03 -26.28
CA GLU A 333 -22.26 -0.28 -25.64
C GLU A 333 -22.76 -0.22 -24.19
N ILE A 334 -22.35 0.81 -23.43
CA ILE A 334 -22.67 0.95 -22.01
C ILE A 334 -24.02 1.64 -21.85
N ASN A 335 -25.07 0.87 -21.55
CA ASN A 335 -26.42 1.37 -21.30
C ASN A 335 -26.91 1.17 -19.85
N ASN A 336 -26.21 0.35 -19.06
CA ASN A 336 -26.62 -0.05 -17.71
C ASN A 336 -25.91 0.70 -16.57
N ASN A 337 -25.12 1.74 -16.89
CA ASN A 337 -24.37 2.52 -15.90
C ASN A 337 -24.49 4.03 -16.17
N PRO A 338 -25.57 4.69 -15.68
CA PRO A 338 -25.84 6.09 -15.97
C PRO A 338 -24.72 7.03 -15.55
N SER A 339 -24.05 6.76 -14.43
CA SER A 339 -22.95 7.60 -13.93
C SER A 339 -21.73 7.53 -14.85
N ALA A 340 -21.32 6.33 -15.27
CA ALA A 340 -20.23 6.19 -16.24
C ALA A 340 -20.58 6.87 -17.58
N CYS A 341 -21.82 6.71 -18.07
CA CYS A 341 -22.29 7.39 -19.29
C CYS A 341 -22.19 8.92 -19.16
N LYS A 342 -22.49 9.49 -17.99
CA LYS A 342 -22.33 10.92 -17.73
C LYS A 342 -20.88 11.37 -17.85
N VAL A 343 -19.94 10.62 -17.28
CA VAL A 343 -18.51 10.95 -17.37
C VAL A 343 -18.01 10.84 -18.82
N LEU A 344 -18.42 9.80 -19.56
CA LEU A 344 -18.09 9.65 -20.98
C LEU A 344 -18.65 10.80 -21.82
N ALA A 345 -19.91 11.20 -21.59
CA ALA A 345 -20.51 12.37 -22.25
C ALA A 345 -19.71 13.65 -21.97
N ASN A 346 -19.24 13.85 -20.74
CA ASN A 346 -18.38 14.98 -20.39
C ASN A 346 -17.03 14.96 -21.13
N ILE A 347 -16.42 13.78 -21.29
CA ILE A 347 -15.20 13.62 -22.09
C ILE A 347 -15.46 14.01 -23.55
N VAL A 348 -16.57 13.52 -24.13
CA VAL A 348 -16.96 13.84 -25.52
C VAL A 348 -17.18 15.35 -25.68
N ASN A 349 -17.97 15.97 -24.81
CA ASN A 349 -18.25 17.41 -24.85
C ASN A 349 -16.99 18.25 -24.68
N TYR A 350 -16.10 17.86 -23.76
CA TYR A 350 -14.83 18.55 -23.56
C TYR A 350 -13.97 18.49 -24.83
N CYS A 351 -13.82 17.31 -25.43
CA CYS A 351 -13.04 17.18 -26.68
C CYS A 351 -13.71 17.97 -27.83
N ALA A 352 -15.02 17.86 -27.99
CA ALA A 352 -15.75 18.52 -29.07
C ALA A 352 -15.70 20.04 -28.94
N TYR A 353 -16.09 20.61 -27.81
CA TYR A 353 -16.41 22.02 -27.69
C TYR A 353 -15.39 22.82 -26.89
N ASN A 354 -14.85 22.28 -25.79
CA ASN A 354 -13.85 22.98 -25.00
C ASN A 354 -12.48 22.99 -25.69
N VAL A 355 -12.06 21.85 -26.26
CA VAL A 355 -10.83 21.75 -27.04
C VAL A 355 -11.06 22.16 -28.50
N GLY A 356 -12.28 21.99 -29.02
CA GLY A 356 -12.64 22.39 -30.38
C GLY A 356 -12.34 21.34 -31.45
N ARG A 357 -12.47 20.04 -31.15
CA ARG A 357 -12.19 18.96 -32.09
C ARG A 357 -13.35 18.74 -33.07
N PHE A 358 -13.20 19.22 -34.31
CA PHE A 358 -14.22 19.10 -35.37
C PHE A 358 -14.61 17.66 -35.72
N ASN A 359 -13.67 16.71 -35.66
CA ASN A 359 -13.97 15.29 -35.92
C ASN A 359 -14.98 14.73 -34.91
N ILE A 360 -14.82 15.10 -33.63
CA ILE A 360 -15.73 14.69 -32.56
C ILE A 360 -17.08 15.39 -32.70
N GLN A 361 -17.09 16.70 -32.99
CA GLN A 361 -18.33 17.44 -33.29
C GLN A 361 -19.13 16.80 -34.43
N ARG A 362 -18.46 16.39 -35.50
CA ARG A 362 -19.12 15.71 -36.62
C ARG A 362 -19.73 14.37 -36.21
N LEU A 363 -18.99 13.56 -35.45
CA LEU A 363 -19.50 12.29 -34.95
C LEU A 363 -20.71 12.47 -34.04
N ILE A 364 -20.75 13.50 -33.21
CA ILE A 364 -21.93 13.83 -32.40
C ILE A 364 -23.15 14.02 -33.30
N ASN A 365 -23.05 14.88 -34.31
CA ASN A 365 -24.14 15.18 -35.23
C ASN A 365 -24.61 13.93 -36.01
N GLU A 366 -23.66 13.11 -36.51
CA GLU A 366 -23.97 11.86 -37.23
C GLU A 366 -24.67 10.80 -36.34
N ASN A 367 -24.41 10.81 -35.03
CA ASN A 367 -25.06 9.90 -34.08
C ASN A 367 -26.40 10.44 -33.54
N GLU A 368 -26.60 11.77 -33.53
CA GLU A 368 -27.90 12.38 -33.23
C GLU A 368 -28.98 11.96 -34.22
N ASP A 369 -28.62 11.85 -35.50
CA ASP A 369 -29.50 11.42 -36.58
C ASP A 369 -29.81 9.91 -36.54
N ASN A 370 -28.92 9.07 -35.99
CA ASN A 370 -29.02 7.61 -36.03
C ASN A 370 -29.67 6.94 -34.81
N LYS A 371 -30.13 7.68 -33.79
CA LYS A 371 -30.77 7.15 -32.55
C LYS A 371 -29.99 6.08 -31.75
N ASN A 372 -28.73 5.81 -32.09
CA ASN A 372 -27.90 4.77 -31.46
C ASN A 372 -27.28 5.17 -30.11
N ILE A 373 -27.33 6.45 -29.74
CA ILE A 373 -27.02 6.88 -28.36
C ILE A 373 -28.34 6.91 -27.59
N PRO A 374 -28.49 6.11 -26.50
CA PRO A 374 -29.73 6.04 -25.75
C PRO A 374 -30.26 7.44 -25.40
N TYR A 375 -31.54 7.68 -25.71
CA TYR A 375 -32.24 8.96 -25.53
C TYR A 375 -32.06 9.58 -24.12
N LYS A 376 -31.70 8.78 -23.11
CA LYS A 376 -31.39 9.22 -21.73
C LYS A 376 -30.07 9.98 -21.55
N ILE A 377 -29.13 9.88 -22.49
CA ILE A 377 -27.85 10.61 -22.44
C ILE A 377 -27.98 12.01 -23.09
N ARG A 378 -29.00 12.22 -23.95
CA ARG A 378 -29.23 13.50 -24.67
C ARG A 378 -29.62 14.70 -23.78
N ILE A 379 -30.04 14.46 -22.53
CA ILE A 379 -30.59 15.53 -21.67
C ILE A 379 -29.51 16.22 -20.83
N GLU A 380 -28.33 15.62 -20.62
CA GLU A 380 -27.24 16.26 -19.86
C GLU A 380 -26.19 16.97 -20.73
N TRP A 381 -26.41 17.09 -22.04
CA TRP A 381 -25.45 17.75 -22.95
C TRP A 381 -25.66 19.27 -23.06
N ILE A 382 -26.72 19.82 -22.46
CA ILE A 382 -27.21 21.19 -22.72
C ILE A 382 -27.40 22.03 -21.42
N GLU A 383 -27.17 21.49 -20.23
CA GLU A 383 -27.07 22.30 -18.99
C GLU A 383 -25.62 22.45 -18.54
#